data_AF-A0A442TA19-F1
#
_entry.id   AF-A0A442TA19-F1
#
_cell.length_a   1.000
_cell.length_b   1.000
_cell.length_c   1.000
_cell.angle_alpha   90.00
_cell.angle_beta   90.00
_cell.angle_gamma   90.00
#
_symmetry.space_group_name_H-M   'P 1'
#
loop_
_entity.id
_entity.type
_entity.pdbx_description
1 polymer ?
#
loop_
_entity_poly.entity_id
_entity_poly.type
_entity_poly.pdbx_seq_one_letter_code
_entity_poly.pdbx_strand_id
1 'polypeptide(L)' 'MDKPSRLEAIRMIEECLAGHCTQQAAFDAFRAAASEQGLLKRKPPSIGLRKFDGVAEDLL' A
#
# COMPACT_ATOMS: atom_id res chain seq x y z
N MET A 1 10.92 -20.19 2.45
CA MET A 1 11.01 -19.40 3.69
C MET A 1 9.71 -18.64 3.84
N ASP A 2 8.92 -18.95 4.88
CA ASP A 2 7.81 -18.09 5.27
C ASP A 2 8.34 -16.68 5.51
N LYS A 3 7.84 -15.70 4.75
CA LYS A 3 8.28 -14.31 4.88
C LYS A 3 7.78 -13.78 6.23
N PRO A 4 8.67 -13.29 7.10
CA PRO A 4 8.29 -12.80 8.43
C PRO A 4 7.32 -11.61 8.36
N SER A 5 7.36 -10.85 7.26
CA SER A 5 6.50 -9.70 7.02
C SER A 5 5.00 -10.01 7.08
N ARG A 6 4.56 -11.21 6.66
CA ARG A 6 3.14 -11.60 6.75
C ARG A 6 2.69 -11.75 8.20
N LEU A 7 3.49 -12.46 9.00
CA LEU A 7 3.20 -12.66 10.42
C LEU A 7 3.30 -11.35 11.20
N GLU A 8 4.27 -10.50 10.83
CA GLU A 8 4.39 -9.16 11.39
C GLU A 8 3.17 -8.29 11.06
N ALA A 9 2.68 -8.30 9.81
CA ALA A 9 1.47 -7.59 9.44
C ALA A 9 0.23 -8.08 10.23
N ILE A 10 0.09 -9.39 10.42
CA ILE A 10 -0.99 -9.97 11.24
C ILE A 10 -0.89 -9.45 12.68
N ARG A 11 0.29 -9.56 13.29
CA ARG A 11 0.54 -9.06 14.65
C ARG A 11 0.21 -7.58 14.76
N MET A 12 0.68 -6.76 13.82
CA MET A 12 0.43 -5.31 13.84
C MET A 12 -1.06 -4.97 13.74
N ILE A 13 -1.84 -5.77 13.00
CA ILE A 13 -3.31 -5.62 12.95
C ILE A 13 -3.94 -5.99 14.29
N GLU A 14 -3.53 -7.09 14.93
CA GLU A 14 -4.01 -7.51 16.25
C GLU A 14 -3.72 -6.44 17.33
N GLU A 15 -2.50 -5.91 17.36
CA GLU A 15 -2.10 -4.82 18.27
C GLU A 15 -2.90 -3.54 18.02
N CYS A 16 -3.22 -3.22 16.76
CA CYS A 16 -4.08 -2.09 16.44
C CYS A 16 -5.51 -2.29 16.94
N LEU A 17 -6.07 -3.50 16.80
CA LEU A 17 -7.41 -3.84 17.29
C LEU A 17 -7.48 -3.81 18.83
N ALA A 18 -6.37 -4.15 19.50
CA ALA A 18 -6.21 -4.01 20.95
C ALA A 18 -6.01 -2.55 21.41
N GLY A 19 -5.82 -1.60 20.48
CA GLY A 19 -5.59 -0.18 20.79
C GLY A 19 -4.15 0.15 21.17
N HIS A 20 -3.20 -0.75 20.91
CA HIS A 20 -1.79 -0.55 21.25
C HIS A 20 -1.00 0.21 20.17
N CYS A 21 -1.51 0.27 18.94
CA CYS A 21 -0.91 1.06 17.87
C CYS A 21 -1.97 1.73 16.97
N THR A 22 -1.50 2.61 16.09
CA THR A 22 -2.38 3.34 15.17
C THR A 22 -2.76 2.47 13.98
N GLN A 23 -3.95 2.75 13.41
CA GLN A 23 -4.40 2.12 12.17
C GLN A 23 -3.40 2.31 11.02
N GLN A 24 -2.75 3.48 10.97
CA GLN A 24 -1.72 3.76 9.97
C GLN A 24 -0.52 2.81 10.10
N ALA A 25 -0.03 2.57 11.31
CA ALA A 25 1.10 1.67 11.54
C ALA A 25 0.77 0.22 11.13
N ALA A 26 -0.43 -0.27 11.46
CA ALA A 26 -0.89 -1.58 11.03
C ALA A 26 -1.06 -1.67 9.50
N PHE A 27 -1.58 -0.61 8.88
CA PHE A 27 -1.75 -0.56 7.43
C PHE A 27 -0.41 -0.53 6.69
N ASP A 28 0.60 0.15 7.21
CA ASP A 28 1.94 0.21 6.61
C ASP A 28 2.63 -1.17 6.65
N ALA A 29 2.53 -1.89 7.78
CA ALA A 29 3.02 -3.27 7.88
C ALA A 29 2.29 -4.20 6.90
N PHE A 30 0.96 -4.08 6.79
CA PHE A 30 0.17 -4.80 5.79
C PHE A 30 0.63 -4.50 4.36
N ARG A 31 0.84 -3.22 4.02
CA ARG A 31 1.27 -2.81 2.69
C ARG A 31 2.66 -3.35 2.36
N ALA A 32 3.59 -3.36 3.32
CA ALA A 32 4.91 -3.95 3.16
C ALA A 32 4.82 -5.45 2.83
N ALA A 33 4.06 -6.21 3.62
CA ALA A 33 3.84 -7.64 3.39
C ALA A 33 3.17 -7.92 2.04
N ALA A 34 2.16 -7.12 1.67
CA ALA A 34 1.49 -7.23 0.37
C ALA A 34 2.44 -6.90 -0.80
N SER A 35 3.34 -5.93 -0.63
CA SER A 35 4.38 -5.60 -1.61
C SER A 35 5.32 -6.77 -1.84
N GLU A 36 5.85 -7.36 -0.76
CA GLU A 36 6.74 -8.51 -0.84
C GLU A 36 6.11 -9.75 -1.47
N GLN A 37 4.79 -9.89 -1.36
CA GLN A 37 4.03 -10.99 -1.95
C GLN A 37 3.54 -10.68 -3.38
N GLY A 38 3.80 -9.47 -3.91
CA GLY A 38 3.33 -9.07 -5.23
C GLY A 38 1.82 -8.86 -5.31
N LEU A 39 1.15 -8.62 -4.20
CA LEU A 39 -0.32 -8.47 -4.11
C LEU A 39 -0.79 -7.03 -4.36
N LEU A 40 0.12 -6.06 -4.41
CA LEU A 40 -0.23 -4.67 -4.67
C LEU A 40 -0.71 -4.49 -6.12
N LYS A 41 -2.01 -4.29 -6.28
CA LYS A 41 -2.59 -3.88 -7.56
C LYS A 41 -2.16 -2.45 -7.88
N ARG A 42 -1.50 -2.27 -9.03
CA ARG A 42 -1.29 -0.93 -9.60
C ARG A 42 -2.67 -0.33 -9.91
N LYS A 43 -3.01 0.77 -9.24
CA LYS A 43 -4.16 1.56 -9.67
C LYS A 43 -3.76 2.32 -10.93
N PRO A 44 -4.54 2.23 -12.03
CA PRO A 44 -4.30 3.10 -13.17
C PRO A 44 -4.40 4.57 -12.72
N PRO A 45 -3.74 5.50 -13.43
CA PRO A 45 -3.92 6.93 -13.22
C PRO A 45 -5.42 7.27 -13.16
N SER A 46 -5.79 8.17 -12.24
CA SER A 46 -7.18 8.64 -12.15
C SER A 46 -7.58 9.31 -13.47
N ILE A 47 -8.88 9.31 -13.79
CA ILE A 47 -9.39 10.02 -14.98
C ILE A 47 -8.96 11.49 -14.96
N GLY A 48 -8.96 12.13 -13.78
CA GLY A 48 -8.47 13.49 -13.61
C GLY A 48 -7.00 13.66 -13.97
N LEU A 49 -6.14 12.71 -13.59
CA LEU A 49 -4.71 12.75 -13.93
C LEU A 49 -4.50 12.56 -15.44
N ARG A 50 -5.25 11.63 -16.07
CA ARG A 50 -5.18 11.40 -17.52
C ARG A 50 -5.55 12.62 -18.37
N LYS A 51 -6.37 13.54 -17.85
CA LYS A 51 -6.72 14.77 -18.59
C LYS A 51 -5.51 15.69 -18.83
N PHE A 52 -4.43 15.52 -18.08
CA PHE A 52 -3.21 16.31 -18.24
C PHE A 52 -2.17 15.64 -19.14
N ASP A 53 -2.43 14.42 -19.64
CA ASP A 53 -1.49 13.70 -20.51
C ASP A 53 -1.17 14.55 -21.77
N GLY A 54 -2.17 15.23 -22.36
CA GLY A 54 -1.96 16.15 -23.49
C GLY A 54 -1.16 17.42 -23.17
N VAL A 55 -1.21 17.90 -21.91
CA VAL A 55 -0.39 19.06 -21.49
C VAL A 55 1.09 18.69 -21.41
N ALA A 56 1.39 17.46 -21.01
CA ALA A 56 2.77 16.97 -20.97
C ALA A 56 3.34 16.75 -22.38
N GLU A 57 2.51 16.32 -23.33
CA GLU A 57 2.89 16.18 -24.75
C GLU A 57 3.14 17.54 -25.40
N ASP A 58 2.37 18.58 -25.08
CA ASP A 58 2.55 19.95 -25.62
C ASP A 58 3.80 20.69 -25.08
N LEU A 59 4.42 20.18 -24.00
CA LEU A 59 5.64 20.72 -23.39
C LEU A 59 6.94 20.08 -23.90
N LEU A 60 6.83 19.06 -24.77
CA LEU A 60 7.95 18.35 -25.40
C LEU A 60 8.19 18.83 -26.83
#